data_AF-K1ZRR8-F1
#
_entry.id   AF-K1ZRR8-F1
#
_cell.length_a   1.000
_cell.length_b   1.000
_cell.length_c   1.000
_cell.angle_alpha   90.00
_cell.angle_beta   90.00
_cell.angle_gamma   90.00
#
_symmetry.space_group_name_H-M   'P 1'
#
loop_
_entity.id
_entity.type
_entity.pdbx_description
1 polymer ?
#
loop_
_entity_poly.entity_id
_entity_poly.type
_entity_poly.pdbx_seq_one_letter_code
_entity_poly.pdbx_strand_id
1 'polypeptide(L)' 'MPRGKPKIKTAVMTLRVDPVVKIAAELAAKQDHRSVTNLIEVLILRHCKELGIDTENAL' A
#
# COMPACT_ATOMS: atom_id res chain seq x y z
N MET A 1 16.81 22.37 -18.98
CA MET A 1 17.07 21.07 -18.32
C MET A 1 15.79 20.65 -17.59
N PRO A 2 15.01 19.65 -18.05
CA PRO A 2 13.80 19.27 -17.35
C PRO A 2 14.16 18.29 -16.22
N ARG A 3 14.05 18.73 -14.97
CA ARG A 3 13.99 17.85 -13.79
C ARG A 3 12.53 17.66 -13.40
N GLY A 4 11.76 17.03 -14.29
CA GLY A 4 10.42 16.58 -13.94
C GLY A 4 10.55 15.26 -13.18
N LYS A 5 10.30 15.26 -11.86
CA LYS A 5 10.15 14.00 -11.11
C LYS A 5 9.08 13.16 -11.83
N PRO A 6 9.30 11.87 -12.10
CA PRO A 6 8.30 11.06 -12.78
C PRO A 6 7.00 11.14 -11.99
N LYS A 7 5.88 11.41 -12.69
CA LYS A 7 4.53 11.41 -12.10
C LYS A 7 4.30 10.02 -11.53
N ILE A 8 4.29 9.88 -10.21
CA ILE A 8 3.87 8.66 -9.54
C ILE A 8 2.41 8.46 -9.95
N LYS A 9 2.15 7.45 -10.79
CA LYS A 9 0.80 7.10 -11.23
C LYS A 9 0.13 6.40 -10.06
N THR A 10 -0.87 7.04 -9.45
CA THR A 10 -1.71 6.42 -8.43
C THR A 10 -2.94 5.80 -9.08
N ALA A 11 -3.35 4.63 -8.61
CA ALA A 11 -4.59 3.96 -9.02
C ALA A 11 -5.51 3.83 -7.79
N VAL A 12 -6.82 3.93 -8.01
CA VAL A 12 -7.80 3.74 -6.94
C VAL A 12 -8.09 2.24 -6.79
N MET A 13 -8.00 1.73 -5.55
CA MET A 13 -8.28 0.33 -5.20
C MET A 13 -9.45 0.26 -4.22
N THR A 14 -10.55 -0.37 -4.65
CA THR A 14 -11.76 -0.55 -3.81
C THR A 14 -11.81 -1.97 -3.28
N LEU A 15 -11.78 -2.14 -1.95
CA LEU A 15 -11.78 -3.44 -1.29
C LEU A 15 -12.98 -3.59 -0.35
N ARG A 16 -13.59 -4.77 -0.37
CA ARG A 16 -14.55 -5.19 0.65
C ARG A 16 -13.84 -6.17 1.57
N VAL A 17 -13.76 -5.81 2.84
CA VAL A 17 -13.17 -6.62 3.90
C VAL A 17 -14.16 -6.78 5.02
N ASP A 18 -13.95 -7.80 5.84
CA ASP A 18 -14.71 -7.97 7.06
C ASP A 18 -14.56 -6.72 7.97
N PRO A 19 -15.63 -6.26 8.65
CA PRO A 19 -15.56 -5.15 9.60
C PRO A 19 -14.45 -5.30 10.64
N VAL A 20 -14.17 -6.52 11.11
CA VAL A 20 -13.11 -6.79 12.08
C VAL A 20 -11.73 -6.49 11.48
N VAL A 21 -11.51 -6.87 10.22
CA VAL A 21 -10.25 -6.59 9.50
C VAL A 21 -10.06 -5.09 9.30
N LYS A 22 -11.14 -4.36 8.99
CA LYS A 22 -11.08 -2.90 8.87
C LYS A 22 -10.64 -2.25 10.19
N ILE A 23 -11.23 -2.67 11.32
CA ILE A 23 -10.88 -2.13 12.65
C ILE A 23 -9.42 -2.46 13.00
N ALA A 24 -8.98 -3.69 12.73
CA ALA A 24 -7.60 -4.09 12.95
C ALA A 24 -6.62 -3.25 12.12
N ALA A 25 -6.95 -2.99 10.85
CA ALA A 25 -6.13 -2.15 9.98
C ALA A 25 -6.08 -0.69 10.46
N GLU A 26 -7.19 -0.14 10.94
CA GLU A 26 -7.23 1.21 11.52
C GLU A 26 -6.37 1.34 12.78
N LEU A 27 -6.44 0.34 13.68
CA LEU A 27 -5.63 0.28 14.89
C LEU A 27 -4.13 0.18 14.57
N ALA A 28 -3.76 -0.72 13.65
CA ALA A 28 -2.38 -0.89 13.21
C ALA A 28 -1.85 0.39 12.54
N ALA A 29 -2.64 1.02 11.66
CA ALA A 29 -2.26 2.26 11.00
C ALA A 29 -2.03 3.40 12.00
N LYS A 30 -2.90 3.50 13.03
CA LYS A 30 -2.76 4.48 14.11
C LYS A 30 -1.48 4.27 14.92
N GLN A 31 -1.13 3.01 15.21
CA GLN A 31 0.09 2.67 15.92
C GLN A 31 1.36 3.00 15.10
N ASP A 32 1.30 2.80 13.78
CA ASP A 32 2.42 3.06 12.86
C ASP A 32 2.51 4.54 12.42
N HIS A 33 1.63 5.41 12.94
CA HIS A 33 1.51 6.83 12.54
C HIS A 33 1.33 7.02 11.02
N ARG A 34 0.63 6.10 10.36
CA ARG A 34 0.39 6.11 8.90
C ARG A 34 -1.11 6.05 8.60
N SER A 35 -1.49 6.40 7.38
CA SER A 35 -2.85 6.17 6.91
C SER A 35 -3.10 4.67 6.66
N VAL A 36 -4.36 4.23 6.73
CA VAL A 36 -4.75 2.86 6.40
C VAL A 36 -4.32 2.48 4.98
N THR A 37 -4.41 3.43 4.03
CA THR A 37 -3.93 3.24 2.66
C THR A 37 -2.44 2.89 2.62
N ASN A 38 -1.61 3.66 3.32
CA ASN A 38 -0.17 3.45 3.35
C ASN A 38 0.19 2.15 4.09
N LEU A 39 -0.56 1.79 5.14
CA LEU A 39 -0.40 0.49 5.80
C LEU A 39 -0.65 -0.65 4.81
N ILE A 40 -1.76 -0.61 4.07
CA ILE A 40 -2.10 -1.64 3.08
C ILE A 40 -1.02 -1.72 1.99
N GLU A 41 -0.53 -0.58 1.52
CA GLU A 41 0.55 -0.53 0.52
C GLU A 41 1.83 -1.21 1.03
N VAL A 42 2.26 -0.90 2.25
CA VAL A 42 3.44 -1.54 2.87
C VAL A 42 3.22 -3.04 3.07
N LEU A 43 2.04 -3.46 3.53
CA LEU A 43 1.72 -4.88 3.72
C LEU A 43 1.75 -5.66 2.41
N ILE A 44 1.18 -5.11 1.34
CA ILE A 44 1.19 -5.73 0.00
C ILE A 44 2.63 -5.81 -0.51
N LEU A 45 3.38 -4.71 -0.49
CA LEU A 45 4.77 -4.69 -0.96
C LEU A 45 5.65 -5.66 -0.18
N ARG A 46 5.49 -5.73 1.14
CA ARG A 46 6.20 -6.68 1.99
C ARG A 46 5.84 -8.12 1.62
N HIS A 47 4.56 -8.41 1.43
CA HIS A 47 4.11 -9.75 1.07
C HIS A 47 4.63 -10.17 -0.30
N CYS A 48 4.59 -9.29 -1.30
CA CYS A 48 5.18 -9.53 -2.62
C CYS A 48 6.69 -9.78 -2.51
N LYS A 49 7.41 -8.99 -1.72
CA LYS A 49 8.85 -9.19 -1.48
C LYS A 49 9.16 -10.52 -0.81
N GLU A 50 8.36 -10.94 0.18
CA GLU A 50 8.49 -12.23 0.86
C GLU A 50 8.22 -13.40 -0.09
N LEU A 51 7.35 -13.21 -1.09
CA LEU A 51 7.07 -14.18 -2.16
C LEU A 51 8.05 -14.11 -3.35
N GLY A 52 8.96 -13.13 -3.38
CA GLY A 52 9.87 -12.92 -4.51
C GLY A 52 9.19 -12.37 -5.77
N ILE A 53 8.07 -11.66 -5.61
CA ILE A 53 7.33 -11.03 -6.71
C ILE A 53 7.90 -9.62 -6.94
N ASP A 54 8.52 -9.40 -8.10
CA ASP A 54 9.02 -8.09 -8.51
C ASP A 54 7.88 -7.18 -8.98
N THR A 55 7.43 -6.29 -8.10
CA THR A 55 6.36 -5.31 -8.38
C THR A 55 6.84 -4.08 -9.15
N GLU A 56 8.15 -3.86 -9.26
CA GLU A 56 8.75 -2.72 -9.97
C GLU A 56 8.69 -2.83 -11.50
N ASN A 57 8.59 -4.06 -12.03
CA ASN A 57 8.50 -4.33 -13.46
C ASN A 57 7.06 -4.46 -13.99
N ALA A 58 6.05 -4.27 -13.14
CA ALA A 58 4.64 -4.46 -13.48
C ALA A 58 3.89 -3.15 -13.87
N LEU A 59 4.60 -2.02 -14.03
CA LEU A 59 4.03 -0.69 -14.31
C LEU A 59 4.59 -0.02 -15.57
#